data_AF-A0AA49IX84-F1
#
_entry.id   AF-A0AA49IX84-F1
#
_cell.length_a   1.000
_cell.length_b   1.000
_cell.length_c   1.000
_cell.angle_alpha   90.00
_cell.angle_beta   90.00
_cell.angle_gamma   90.00
#
_symmetry.space_group_name_H-M   'P 1'
#
loop_
_entity.id
_entity.type
_entity.pdbx_description
1 polymer ?
#
loop_
_entity_poly.entity_id
_entity_poly.type
_entity_poly.pdbx_seq_one_letter_code
_entity_poly.pdbx_strand_id
1 'polypeptide(L)'
;MQDVAKVKPEYPSAFYGLVEEAVEAVLLYPADGDSGGPFWNERGELDLVRGKGWDEEDVGVVPLGGNRYRLAERLMGPFSGLRLYWGDEFTADQTDDGTLRITSVLVPRRHLHFRFLASKFNNDHPLAKHLHAMGGGWETVATGMLTLTVPAENGPEFQRLMYEEGLAPGVITLEV
;
A
#
# COMPACT_ATOMS: atom_id res chain seq x y z
N MET A 1 2.97 -18.72 13.57
CA MET A 1 3.26 -19.54 12.38
C MET A 1 3.15 -18.57 11.20
N GLN A 2 4.27 -18.20 10.57
CA GLN A 2 4.26 -17.27 9.45
C GLN A 2 3.71 -18.01 8.22
N ASP A 3 2.59 -17.55 7.66
CA ASP A 3 2.16 -17.97 6.33
C ASP A 3 3.16 -17.41 5.33
N VAL A 4 4.09 -18.26 4.90
CA VAL A 4 4.97 -17.96 3.76
C VAL A 4 4.09 -18.07 2.52
N ALA A 5 3.67 -16.93 1.99
CA ALA A 5 2.97 -16.88 0.71
C ALA A 5 3.80 -17.63 -0.33
N LYS A 6 3.23 -18.70 -0.90
CA LYS A 6 3.89 -19.46 -1.98
C LYS A 6 3.85 -18.61 -3.24
N VAL A 7 5.00 -18.41 -3.87
CA VAL A 7 5.08 -17.79 -5.21
C VAL A 7 4.32 -18.69 -6.18
N LYS A 8 3.23 -18.20 -6.78
CA LYS A 8 2.62 -18.90 -7.92
C LYS A 8 3.52 -18.73 -9.16
N PRO A 9 3.65 -19.73 -10.04
CA PRO A 9 4.58 -19.70 -11.18
C PRO A 9 4.44 -18.47 -12.10
N GLU A 10 3.25 -17.90 -12.16
CA GLU A 10 2.88 -16.73 -12.96
C GLU A 10 3.37 -15.39 -12.38
N TYR A 11 3.72 -15.32 -11.09
CA TYR A 11 4.16 -14.09 -10.46
C TYR A 11 5.66 -14.06 -10.24
N PRO A 12 6.33 -12.92 -10.50
CA PRO A 12 7.76 -12.80 -10.27
C PRO A 12 8.11 -12.69 -8.77
N SER A 13 7.12 -12.54 -7.88
CA SER A 13 7.30 -12.44 -6.42
C SER A 13 6.09 -12.98 -5.67
N ALA A 14 6.30 -13.50 -4.45
CA ALA A 14 5.23 -13.94 -3.56
C ALA A 14 4.33 -12.77 -3.11
N PHE A 15 4.83 -11.54 -3.20
CA PHE A 15 4.11 -10.32 -2.84
C PHE A 15 2.73 -10.25 -3.50
N TYR A 16 2.64 -10.59 -4.79
CA TYR A 16 1.39 -10.48 -5.53
C TYR A 16 0.32 -11.44 -4.99
N GLY A 17 0.72 -12.57 -4.42
CA GLY A 17 -0.21 -13.47 -3.71
C GLY A 17 -0.84 -12.85 -2.46
N LEU A 18 -0.27 -11.79 -1.90
CA LEU A 18 -0.84 -11.09 -0.73
C LEU A 18 -2.08 -10.28 -1.06
N VAL A 19 -2.22 -9.87 -2.33
CA VAL A 19 -3.30 -9.01 -2.83
C VAL A 19 -4.28 -9.77 -3.73
N GLU A 20 -4.06 -11.08 -3.94
CA GLU A 20 -5.03 -11.95 -4.60
C GLU A 20 -6.30 -12.12 -3.75
N GLU A 21 -7.39 -12.51 -4.42
CA GLU A 21 -8.71 -12.71 -3.78
C GLU A 21 -9.29 -11.45 -3.12
N ALA A 22 -8.81 -10.28 -3.56
CA ALA A 22 -9.38 -9.01 -3.16
C ALA A 22 -10.86 -8.94 -3.51
N VAL A 23 -11.65 -8.46 -2.56
CA VAL A 23 -13.06 -8.10 -2.77
C VAL A 23 -13.18 -6.58 -2.79
N GLU A 24 -14.09 -6.07 -3.61
CA GLU A 24 -14.40 -4.64 -3.63
C GLU A 24 -15.18 -4.27 -2.37
N ALA A 25 -14.82 -3.14 -1.77
CA ALA A 25 -15.51 -2.55 -0.63
C ALA A 25 -15.40 -1.02 -0.69
N VAL A 26 -16.38 -0.34 -0.10
CA VAL A 26 -16.26 1.09 0.22
C VAL A 26 -15.47 1.22 1.51
N LEU A 27 -14.38 1.99 1.49
CA LEU A 27 -13.62 2.33 2.68
C LEU A 27 -13.95 3.75 3.13
N LEU A 28 -14.44 3.87 4.35
CA LEU A 28 -14.72 5.14 5.02
C LEU A 28 -13.52 5.50 5.93
N TYR A 29 -12.88 6.65 5.69
CA TYR A 29 -11.67 7.07 6.40
C TYR A 29 -11.67 8.57 6.73
N PRO A 30 -11.02 9.00 7.84
CA PRO A 30 -10.84 10.41 8.12
C PRO A 30 -9.86 11.05 7.14
N ALA A 31 -10.21 12.20 6.60
CA ALA A 31 -9.38 12.97 5.67
C ALA A 31 -9.27 14.43 6.11
N ASP A 32 -8.20 15.11 5.69
CA ASP A 32 -7.99 16.54 5.97
C ASP A 32 -8.60 17.48 4.90
N GLY A 33 -9.21 16.91 3.85
CA GLY A 33 -9.85 17.58 2.72
C GLY A 33 -8.89 18.14 1.66
N ASP A 34 -7.59 18.24 1.96
CA ASP A 34 -6.59 18.86 1.08
C ASP A 34 -5.60 17.82 0.52
N SER A 35 -5.06 16.97 1.40
CA SER A 35 -4.00 16.00 1.11
C SER A 35 -4.42 14.53 1.23
N GLY A 36 -5.68 14.30 1.58
CA GLY A 36 -6.27 12.97 1.75
C GLY A 36 -6.19 12.45 3.19
N GLY A 37 -6.05 11.14 3.36
CA GLY A 37 -6.03 10.46 4.65
C GLY A 37 -6.02 8.94 4.50
N PRO A 38 -6.16 8.14 5.57
CA PRO A 38 -6.14 8.56 6.97
C PRO A 38 -4.74 8.95 7.46
N PHE A 39 -4.72 9.59 8.64
CA PHE A 39 -3.50 9.87 9.41
C PHE A 39 -3.53 9.02 10.68
N TRP A 40 -2.36 8.62 11.15
CA TRP A 40 -2.24 7.80 12.34
C TRP A 40 -1.02 8.19 13.17
N ASN A 41 -1.09 7.91 14.46
CA ASN A 41 0.04 8.06 15.37
C ASN A 41 1.01 6.86 15.27
N GLU A 42 2.09 6.88 16.05
CA GLU A 42 3.10 5.81 16.09
C GLU A 42 2.55 4.43 16.51
N ARG A 43 1.37 4.41 17.16
CA ARG A 43 0.67 3.17 17.56
C ARG A 43 -0.29 2.67 16.49
N GLY A 44 -0.41 3.37 15.37
CA GLY A 44 -1.34 3.07 14.29
C GLY A 44 -2.77 3.51 14.55
N GLU A 45 -3.05 4.22 15.64
CA GLU A 45 -4.38 4.75 15.95
C GLU A 45 -4.65 5.99 15.09
N LEU A 46 -5.90 6.18 14.67
CA LEU A 46 -6.30 7.31 13.85
C LEU A 46 -6.05 8.66 14.55
N ASP A 47 -5.37 9.57 13.85
CA ASP A 47 -5.25 10.96 14.26
C ASP A 47 -6.48 11.75 13.76
N LEU A 48 -7.53 11.71 14.57
CA LEU A 48 -8.78 12.41 14.29
C LEU A 48 -8.67 13.93 14.50
N VAL A 49 -7.59 14.45 15.08
CA VAL A 49 -7.37 15.90 15.22
C VAL A 49 -6.98 16.50 13.88
N ARG A 50 -6.20 15.76 13.07
CA ARG A 50 -5.84 16.15 11.71
C ARG A 50 -6.99 15.95 10.70
N GLY A 51 -7.84 14.95 10.92
CA GLY A 51 -9.02 14.70 10.11
C GLY A 51 -10.08 15.80 10.26
N LYS A 52 -10.39 16.51 9.18
CA LYS A 52 -11.45 17.54 9.15
C LYS A 52 -12.82 16.97 8.78
N GLY A 53 -12.84 15.81 8.14
CA GLY A 53 -14.05 15.11 7.69
C GLY A 53 -13.81 13.62 7.47
N TRP A 54 -14.85 12.92 7.02
CA TRP A 54 -14.76 11.54 6.57
C TRP A 54 -15.03 11.51 5.07
N ASP A 55 -14.16 10.79 4.35
CA ASP A 55 -14.28 10.52 2.92
C ASP A 55 -14.49 9.02 2.69
N GLU A 56 -15.01 8.70 1.52
CA GLU A 56 -15.26 7.33 1.06
C GLU A 56 -14.49 7.08 -0.23
N GLU A 57 -13.87 5.91 -0.33
CA GLU A 57 -13.21 5.46 -1.55
C GLU A 57 -13.46 3.97 -1.80
N ASP A 58 -13.77 3.61 -3.05
CA ASP A 58 -13.83 2.22 -3.48
C ASP A 58 -12.42 1.60 -3.50
N VAL A 59 -12.26 0.46 -2.84
CA VAL A 59 -10.99 -0.23 -2.70
C VAL A 59 -11.13 -1.74 -2.92
N GLY A 60 -10.05 -2.36 -3.38
CA GLY A 60 -9.88 -3.80 -3.30
C GLY A 60 -9.23 -4.16 -1.96
N VAL A 61 -9.84 -5.07 -1.19
CA VAL A 61 -9.32 -5.52 0.11
C VAL A 61 -9.34 -7.04 0.22
N VAL A 62 -8.33 -7.60 0.90
CA VAL A 62 -8.33 -9.02 1.30
C VAL A 62 -8.76 -9.11 2.77
N PRO A 63 -9.89 -9.77 3.09
CA PRO A 63 -10.26 -10.03 4.48
C PRO A 63 -9.28 -11.00 5.13
N LEU A 64 -8.69 -10.62 6.26
CA LEU A 64 -7.76 -11.45 7.03
C LEU A 64 -8.41 -12.09 8.27
N GLY A 65 -9.71 -11.82 8.48
CA GLY A 65 -10.49 -12.25 9.64
C GLY A 65 -10.36 -11.30 10.84
N GLY A 66 -11.36 -11.32 11.74
CA GLY A 66 -11.35 -10.55 12.98
C GLY A 66 -11.21 -9.04 12.78
N ASN A 67 -12.01 -8.46 11.88
CA ASN A 67 -12.01 -7.04 11.49
C ASN A 67 -10.69 -6.54 10.87
N ARG A 68 -9.78 -7.44 10.51
CA ARG A 68 -8.52 -7.11 9.85
C ARG A 68 -8.64 -7.29 8.35
N TYR A 69 -8.11 -6.33 7.63
CA TYR A 69 -8.09 -6.28 6.18
C TYR A 69 -6.69 -5.96 5.70
N ARG A 70 -6.40 -6.35 4.47
CA ARG A 70 -5.22 -5.91 3.74
C ARG A 70 -5.65 -5.12 2.51
N LEU A 71 -5.07 -3.95 2.29
CA LEU A 71 -5.30 -3.22 1.06
C LEU A 71 -4.63 -3.94 -0.12
N ALA A 72 -5.43 -4.21 -1.14
CA ALA A 72 -5.04 -4.90 -2.35
C ALA A 72 -5.16 -4.04 -3.60
N GLU A 73 -6.00 -3.00 -3.60
CA GLU A 73 -6.09 -2.06 -4.71
C GLU A 73 -6.73 -0.73 -4.28
N ARG A 74 -6.27 0.37 -4.88
CA ARG A 74 -6.94 1.67 -4.81
C ARG A 74 -7.65 1.90 -6.13
N LEU A 75 -8.98 1.84 -6.17
CA LEU A 75 -9.72 1.85 -7.44
C LEU A 75 -9.77 3.26 -8.06
N MET A 76 -9.54 4.32 -7.27
CA MET A 76 -9.30 5.67 -7.78
C MET A 76 -7.88 5.87 -8.37
N GLY A 77 -7.01 4.86 -8.26
CA GLY A 77 -5.66 4.86 -8.82
C GLY A 77 -4.86 6.11 -8.43
N PRO A 78 -4.41 6.95 -9.39
CA PRO A 78 -3.62 8.15 -9.09
C PRO A 78 -4.40 9.26 -8.37
N PHE A 79 -5.72 9.22 -8.39
CA PHE A 79 -6.60 10.21 -7.73
C PHE A 79 -7.00 9.81 -6.32
N SER A 80 -6.56 8.63 -5.86
CA SER A 80 -6.82 8.14 -4.52
C SER A 80 -6.33 9.12 -3.45
N GLY A 81 -7.21 9.42 -2.49
CA GLY A 81 -6.87 10.19 -1.31
C GLY A 81 -6.18 9.34 -0.23
N LEU A 82 -6.09 8.02 -0.45
CA LEU A 82 -5.62 7.08 0.54
C LEU A 82 -4.11 7.16 0.77
N ARG A 83 -3.75 7.17 2.06
CA ARG A 83 -2.38 6.95 2.54
C ARG A 83 -2.07 5.48 2.83
N LEU A 84 -3.01 4.58 2.50
CA LEU A 84 -2.79 3.13 2.49
C LEU A 84 -2.30 2.68 1.10
N TYR A 85 -1.46 1.65 1.07
CA TYR A 85 -0.83 1.06 -0.10
C TYR A 85 -0.94 -0.46 -0.11
N TRP A 86 -0.60 -1.08 -1.24
CA TRP A 86 -0.59 -2.54 -1.37
C TRP A 86 0.13 -3.23 -0.22
N GLY A 87 -0.52 -4.24 0.35
CA GLY A 87 0.05 -5.03 1.43
C GLY A 87 -0.07 -4.41 2.81
N ASP A 88 -0.63 -3.20 2.91
CA ASP A 88 -0.94 -2.59 4.19
C ASP A 88 -2.08 -3.28 4.87
N GLU A 89 -1.92 -3.49 6.17
CA GLU A 89 -2.95 -4.12 6.97
C GLU A 89 -3.54 -3.11 7.94
N PHE A 90 -4.85 -3.15 8.06
CA PHE A 90 -5.62 -2.23 8.88
C PHE A 90 -6.78 -2.96 9.54
N THR A 91 -7.33 -2.34 10.57
CA THR A 91 -8.59 -2.79 11.17
C THR A 91 -9.71 -1.86 10.74
N ALA A 92 -10.89 -2.42 10.53
CA ALA A 92 -12.09 -1.65 10.21
C ALA A 92 -13.32 -2.34 10.79
N ASP A 93 -14.26 -1.51 11.26
CA ASP A 93 -15.59 -1.97 11.61
C ASP A 93 -16.47 -1.93 10.37
N GLN A 94 -17.16 -3.04 10.10
CA GLN A 94 -18.12 -3.11 9.01
C GLN A 94 -19.46 -2.56 9.48
N THR A 95 -20.01 -1.59 8.75
CA THR A 95 -21.34 -1.04 8.97
C THR A 95 -22.43 -1.93 8.37
N ASP A 96 -23.69 -1.68 8.71
CA ASP A 96 -24.83 -2.51 8.27
C ASP A 96 -25.00 -2.57 6.73
N ASP A 97 -24.53 -1.54 6.01
CA ASP A 97 -24.54 -1.45 4.55
C ASP A 97 -23.31 -2.10 3.89
N GLY A 98 -22.39 -2.66 4.68
CA GLY A 98 -21.18 -3.33 4.22
C GLY A 98 -19.94 -2.43 4.10
N THR A 99 -20.08 -1.11 4.30
CA THR A 99 -18.96 -0.15 4.28
C THR A 99 -17.96 -0.46 5.39
N LEU A 100 -16.67 -0.35 5.07
CA LEU A 100 -15.58 -0.57 6.01
C LEU A 100 -15.13 0.76 6.60
N ARG A 101 -15.45 0.99 7.87
CA ARG A 101 -14.96 2.16 8.60
C ARG A 101 -13.62 1.85 9.25
N ILE A 102 -12.54 2.43 8.73
CA ILE A 102 -11.21 2.21 9.30
C ILE A 102 -11.15 2.64 10.77
N THR A 103 -10.44 1.87 11.58
CA THR A 103 -10.25 2.12 13.02
C THR A 103 -8.77 2.27 13.40
N SER A 104 -7.87 1.54 12.74
CA SER A 104 -6.43 1.68 12.93
C SER A 104 -5.65 1.04 11.78
N VAL A 105 -4.38 1.38 11.69
CA VAL A 105 -3.40 0.68 10.85
C VAL A 105 -2.55 -0.25 11.72
N LEU A 106 -2.12 -1.38 11.16
CA LEU A 106 -1.26 -2.30 11.88
C LEU A 106 0.19 -1.79 11.92
N VAL A 107 0.75 -1.73 13.13
CA VAL A 107 2.15 -1.39 13.39
C VAL A 107 2.88 -2.54 14.11
N PRO A 108 4.19 -2.76 13.86
CA PRO A 108 4.99 -2.11 12.83
C PRO A 108 4.48 -2.48 11.43
N ARG A 109 4.64 -1.54 10.51
CA ARG A 109 4.24 -1.71 9.11
C ARG A 109 5.09 -2.80 8.47
N ARG A 110 4.44 -3.76 7.79
CA ARG A 110 5.12 -4.88 7.13
C ARG A 110 5.86 -4.46 5.88
N HIS A 111 5.45 -3.35 5.27
CA HIS A 111 5.99 -2.87 4.01
C HIS A 111 6.33 -1.38 4.08
N LEU A 112 7.28 -1.00 3.23
CA LEU A 112 7.57 0.39 2.86
C LEU A 112 7.19 0.60 1.40
N HIS A 113 6.76 1.82 1.08
CA HIS A 113 6.28 2.17 -0.24
C HIS A 113 7.05 3.37 -0.79
N PHE A 114 7.43 3.27 -2.07
CA PHE A 114 8.14 4.32 -2.79
C PHE A 114 7.34 4.69 -4.03
N ARG A 115 7.01 5.96 -4.19
CA ARG A 115 6.24 6.47 -5.32
C ARG A 115 7.06 7.43 -6.16
N PHE A 116 6.95 7.28 -7.48
CA PHE A 116 7.62 8.17 -8.43
C PHE A 116 6.93 8.15 -9.78
N LEU A 117 7.22 9.18 -10.59
CA LEU A 117 6.84 9.20 -11.99
C LEU A 117 7.84 8.34 -12.78
N ALA A 118 7.34 7.33 -13.47
CA ALA A 118 8.15 6.48 -14.33
C ALA A 118 7.42 6.20 -15.64
N SER A 119 8.19 6.22 -16.73
CA SER A 119 7.73 5.67 -18.00
C SER A 119 8.41 4.33 -18.23
N LYS A 120 7.64 3.31 -18.67
CA LYS A 120 8.15 2.01 -19.15
C LYS A 120 8.83 1.09 -18.10
N PHE A 121 8.52 1.22 -16.82
CA PHE A 121 8.96 0.24 -15.82
C PHE A 121 8.29 -1.13 -16.08
N ASN A 122 9.06 -2.21 -15.98
CA ASN A 122 8.61 -3.57 -16.23
C ASN A 122 9.49 -4.58 -15.46
N ASN A 123 9.17 -5.87 -15.55
CA ASN A 123 9.89 -6.94 -14.83
C ASN A 123 11.32 -7.17 -15.34
N ASP A 124 11.70 -6.66 -16.50
CA ASP A 124 13.06 -6.76 -17.02
C ASP A 124 13.99 -5.70 -16.43
N HIS A 125 13.43 -4.64 -15.83
CA HIS A 125 14.17 -3.57 -15.17
C HIS A 125 15.02 -4.12 -14.02
N PRO A 126 16.32 -3.74 -13.88
CA PRO A 126 17.19 -4.24 -12.81
C PRO A 126 16.59 -4.06 -11.41
N LEU A 127 16.06 -2.86 -11.12
CA LEU A 127 15.38 -2.59 -9.86
C LEU A 127 14.14 -3.49 -9.61
N ALA A 128 13.38 -3.86 -10.64
CA ALA A 128 12.24 -4.77 -10.48
C ALA A 128 12.71 -6.16 -10.03
N LYS A 129 13.81 -6.65 -10.62
CA LYS A 129 14.41 -7.95 -10.24
C LYS A 129 14.90 -7.93 -8.79
N HIS A 130 15.56 -6.85 -8.37
CA HIS A 130 15.96 -6.67 -6.97
C HIS A 130 14.76 -6.62 -6.03
N LEU A 131 13.74 -5.85 -6.38
CA LEU A 131 12.51 -5.72 -5.62
C LEU A 131 11.82 -7.09 -5.42
N HIS A 132 11.68 -7.86 -6.49
CA HIS A 132 11.08 -9.19 -6.45
C HIS A 132 11.92 -10.18 -5.64
N ALA A 133 13.24 -10.14 -5.78
CA ALA A 133 14.15 -10.98 -4.99
C ALA A 133 14.06 -10.68 -3.48
N MET A 134 13.74 -9.44 -3.12
CA MET A 134 13.48 -9.00 -1.74
C MET A 134 12.05 -9.28 -1.26
N GLY A 135 11.22 -9.97 -2.06
CA GLY A 135 9.83 -10.28 -1.71
C GLY A 135 8.88 -9.08 -1.84
N GLY A 136 9.27 -8.03 -2.56
CA GLY A 136 8.42 -6.90 -2.88
C GLY A 136 7.67 -7.05 -4.21
N GLY A 137 6.94 -6.00 -4.58
CA GLY A 137 6.19 -5.92 -5.83
C GLY A 137 5.91 -4.48 -6.22
N TRP A 138 5.41 -4.27 -7.43
CA TRP A 138 5.15 -2.93 -7.94
C TRP A 138 3.84 -2.84 -8.70
N GLU A 139 3.25 -1.65 -8.70
CA GLU A 139 2.11 -1.27 -9.54
C GLU A 139 2.42 0.02 -10.30
N THR A 140 1.96 0.09 -11.55
CA THR A 140 1.84 1.37 -12.26
C THR A 140 0.37 1.70 -12.37
N VAL A 141 0.00 2.89 -11.91
CA VAL A 141 -1.35 3.42 -12.09
C VAL A 141 -1.39 4.38 -13.28
N ALA A 142 -2.60 4.76 -13.70
CA ALA A 142 -2.82 5.72 -14.78
C ALA A 142 -1.95 6.98 -14.56
N THR A 143 -1.51 7.61 -15.66
CA THR A 143 -0.59 8.77 -15.71
C THR A 143 0.90 8.48 -15.44
N GLY A 144 1.30 7.21 -15.31
CA GLY A 144 2.72 6.82 -15.20
C GLY A 144 3.28 6.96 -13.79
N MET A 145 2.41 6.97 -12.79
CA MET A 145 2.80 6.89 -11.38
C MET A 145 3.10 5.43 -11.03
N LEU A 146 4.29 5.17 -10.55
CA LEU A 146 4.78 3.87 -10.12
C LEU A 146 4.87 3.83 -8.60
N THR A 147 4.30 2.80 -7.99
CA THR A 147 4.45 2.48 -6.57
C THR A 147 5.26 1.19 -6.45
N LEU A 148 6.39 1.24 -5.76
CA LEU A 148 7.16 0.05 -5.36
C LEU A 148 6.87 -0.24 -3.89
N THR A 149 6.61 -1.50 -3.58
CA THR A 149 6.36 -1.97 -2.22
C THR A 149 7.38 -3.04 -1.85
N VAL A 150 8.10 -2.84 -0.76
CA VAL A 150 9.14 -3.76 -0.27
C VAL A 150 8.87 -4.13 1.20
N PRO A 151 9.17 -5.36 1.63
CA PRO A 151 9.17 -5.69 3.06
C PRO A 151 10.04 -4.73 3.86
N ALA A 152 9.54 -4.29 5.01
CA ALA A 152 10.14 -3.18 5.76
C ALA A 152 11.57 -3.48 6.21
N GLU A 153 11.89 -4.74 6.51
CA GLU A 153 13.24 -5.20 6.85
C GLU A 153 14.27 -4.98 5.73
N ASN A 154 13.84 -4.98 4.46
CA ASN A 154 14.69 -4.78 3.29
C ASN A 154 14.72 -3.31 2.83
N GLY A 155 13.98 -2.44 3.51
CA GLY A 155 13.83 -1.01 3.18
C GLY A 155 15.15 -0.26 2.96
N PRO A 156 16.08 -0.26 3.93
CA PRO A 156 17.34 0.47 3.81
C PRO A 156 18.20 0.00 2.63
N GLU A 157 18.25 -1.31 2.38
CA GLU A 157 19.00 -1.87 1.26
C GLU A 157 18.36 -1.49 -0.08
N PHE A 158 17.03 -1.59 -0.17
CA PHE A 158 16.31 -1.22 -1.38
C PHE A 158 16.46 0.27 -1.70
N GLN A 159 16.44 1.14 -0.68
CA GLN A 159 16.67 2.56 -0.85
C GLN A 159 18.07 2.85 -1.42
N ARG A 160 19.11 2.14 -0.97
CA ARG A 160 20.47 2.25 -1.54
C ARG A 160 20.50 1.87 -3.03
N LEU A 161 19.86 0.75 -3.40
CA LEU A 161 19.80 0.28 -4.79
C LEU A 161 19.08 1.27 -5.71
N MET A 162 18.01 1.90 -5.24
CA MET A 162 17.32 2.94 -6.01
C MET A 162 18.25 4.09 -6.40
N TYR A 163 19.09 4.56 -5.46
CA TYR A 163 20.09 5.59 -5.76
C TYR A 163 21.16 5.11 -6.76
N GLU A 164 21.65 3.88 -6.61
CA GLU A 164 22.68 3.31 -7.49
C GLU A 164 22.18 3.10 -8.93
N GLU A 165 20.94 2.66 -9.08
CA GLU A 165 20.30 2.41 -10.38
C GLU A 165 19.75 3.69 -11.04
N GLY A 166 20.00 4.87 -10.46
CA GLY A 166 19.59 6.16 -11.03
C GLY A 166 18.08 6.43 -10.97
N LEU A 167 17.31 5.56 -10.32
CA LEU A 167 15.96 5.86 -9.83
C LEU A 167 16.12 6.55 -8.46
N ALA A 168 16.81 7.69 -8.46
CA ALA A 168 16.77 8.57 -7.30
C ALA A 168 15.29 8.81 -6.98
N PRO A 169 14.87 8.71 -5.71
CA PRO A 169 13.49 8.98 -5.38
C PRO A 169 13.16 10.35 -5.98
N GLY A 170 12.27 10.37 -6.97
CA GLY A 170 11.54 11.56 -7.34
C GLY A 170 10.65 11.83 -6.14
N VAL A 171 11.24 12.42 -5.11
CA VAL A 171 10.67 12.63 -3.79
C VAL A 171 9.44 13.52 -3.97
N ILE A 172 8.28 12.91 -4.18
CA ILE A 172 7.13 13.28 -3.36
C ILE A 172 7.40 12.51 -2.06
N THR A 173 8.12 13.11 -1.12
CA THR A 173 8.12 12.59 0.26
C THR A 173 6.68 12.67 0.68
N LEU A 174 6.01 11.53 0.72
CA LEU A 174 4.86 11.40 1.58
C LEU A 174 5.45 11.44 2.98
N GLU A 175 5.14 12.53 3.68
CA GLU A 175 5.61 12.89 5.01
C GLU A 175 5.76 11.66 5.91
N VAL A 176 6.92 11.59 6.61
CA VAL A 176 7.14 10.72 7.76
C VAL A 176 6.15 11.08 8.87
#